data_AF-A0A942KJC1-F1
#
_entry.id   AF-A0A942KJC1-F1
#
_cell.length_a   1.000
_cell.length_b   1.000
_cell.length_c   1.000
_cell.angle_alpha   90.00
_cell.angle_beta   90.00
_cell.angle_gamma   90.00
#
_symmetry.space_group_name_H-M   'P 1'
#
loop_
_entity.id
_entity.type
_entity.pdbx_description
1 polymer ?
#
loop_
_entity_poly.entity_id
_entity_poly.type
_entity_poly.pdbx_seq_one_letter_code
_entity_poly.pdbx_strand_id
1 'polypeptide(L)'
;MFPFKPAICYSGYRHGQNPRTETYPSDAEVLEDLLILIKHFSYIRMYDVSEHAKSVLRVITANKLPLKVLLGVEVKGEVSNPNCPWGGVYTDEELVEHKAFNIAQLDQVAQLGNQYQDIVLGISIGNENMAHWHPNKVTPESLVEHAKILKTKTSLPLTFCEGAYEWRNQGQELAKVVDFISIHVYPLWQRVPYHEAVKLTTDQYYETKAAFPDKPVIFTEFGWTTSATENMNLDEVNEELHKGYLNQMIEWSNEHQVTMFIFEAFDEPWKGGDNPLEAEKHWGIYNVDRTPKSWIAQF
;
A
#
# COMPACT_ATOMS: atom_id res chain seq x y z
N MET A 1 -14.37 -11.98 -8.69
CA MET A 1 -13.92 -10.71 -9.28
C MET A 1 -14.11 -9.63 -8.23
N PHE A 2 -13.08 -8.81 -8.00
CA PHE A 2 -13.08 -7.71 -7.03
C PHE A 2 -14.04 -6.61 -7.51
N PRO A 3 -15.21 -6.38 -6.87
CA PRO A 3 -16.16 -5.37 -7.35
C PRO A 3 -15.57 -3.98 -7.20
N PHE A 4 -15.68 -3.13 -8.23
CA PHE A 4 -15.26 -1.74 -8.16
C PHE A 4 -15.96 -1.02 -6.99
N LYS A 5 -15.16 -0.47 -6.07
CA LYS A 5 -15.61 0.40 -4.98
C LYS A 5 -14.50 1.40 -4.62
N PRO A 6 -14.87 2.54 -4.00
CA PRO A 6 -13.89 3.47 -3.43
C PRO A 6 -13.00 2.78 -2.38
N ALA A 7 -11.69 3.02 -2.48
CA ALA A 7 -10.68 2.34 -1.68
C ALA A 7 -9.61 3.32 -1.18
N ILE A 8 -8.99 3.02 -0.04
CA ILE A 8 -7.97 3.88 0.58
C ILE A 8 -6.92 3.08 1.35
N CYS A 9 -5.67 3.52 1.34
CA CYS A 9 -4.62 2.98 2.19
C CYS A 9 -4.80 3.49 3.62
N TYR A 10 -4.69 2.59 4.60
CA TYR A 10 -4.95 2.94 5.99
C TYR A 10 -3.90 2.37 6.95
N SER A 11 -3.31 3.30 7.69
CA SER A 11 -2.73 3.10 9.00
C SER A 11 -3.23 4.22 9.91
N GLY A 12 -3.47 3.91 11.18
CA GLY A 12 -4.08 4.83 12.16
C GLY A 12 -3.08 5.52 13.10
N TYR A 13 -1.77 5.47 12.83
CA TYR A 13 -0.77 5.93 13.79
C TYR A 13 -0.88 7.45 14.07
N ARG A 14 -1.02 7.81 15.34
CA ARG A 14 -1.07 9.20 15.83
C ARG A 14 0.31 9.69 16.28
N HIS A 15 0.40 10.94 16.73
CA HIS A 15 1.60 11.44 17.40
C HIS A 15 2.04 10.52 18.55
N GLY A 16 3.32 10.14 18.55
CA GLY A 16 3.91 9.24 19.55
C GLY A 16 3.65 7.76 19.31
N GLN A 17 2.85 7.40 18.31
CA GLN A 17 2.61 6.01 17.90
C GLN A 17 3.50 5.69 16.69
N ASN A 18 4.04 4.47 16.65
CA ASN A 18 4.98 4.06 15.61
C ASN A 18 5.09 2.52 15.59
N PRO A 19 4.94 1.87 14.41
CA PRO A 19 5.05 0.42 14.28
C PRO A 19 6.42 -0.11 14.73
N ARG A 20 7.50 0.65 14.51
CA ARG A 20 8.88 0.27 14.87
C ARG A 20 9.12 0.22 16.37
N THR A 21 8.35 0.99 17.13
CA THR A 21 8.38 1.01 18.61
C THR A 21 7.24 0.19 19.22
N GLU A 22 6.46 -0.50 18.38
CA GLU A 22 5.29 -1.30 18.77
C GLU A 22 4.27 -0.49 19.60
N THR A 23 4.21 0.82 19.36
CA THR A 23 3.22 1.70 19.99
C THR A 23 2.09 1.92 19.00
N TYR A 24 1.02 1.15 19.17
CA TYR A 24 -0.09 1.08 18.24
C TYR A 24 -1.31 1.93 18.68
N PRO A 25 -2.17 2.35 17.75
CA PRO A 25 -3.48 2.91 18.08
C PRO A 25 -4.33 1.91 18.89
N SER A 26 -5.08 2.42 19.86
CA SER A 26 -6.07 1.66 20.61
C SER A 26 -7.29 1.30 19.76
N ASP A 27 -8.06 0.29 20.17
CA ASP A 27 -9.32 -0.08 19.48
C ASP A 27 -10.31 1.10 19.38
N ALA A 28 -10.28 2.03 20.34
CA ALA A 28 -11.12 3.22 20.32
C ALA A 28 -10.67 4.23 19.24
N GLU A 29 -9.37 4.46 19.11
CA GLU A 29 -8.80 5.30 18.04
C GLU A 29 -9.02 4.65 16.66
N VAL A 30 -8.84 3.33 16.56
CA VAL A 30 -9.14 2.58 15.34
C VAL A 30 -10.63 2.70 14.98
N LEU A 31 -11.53 2.59 15.95
CA LEU A 31 -12.97 2.76 15.68
C LEU A 31 -13.29 4.17 15.22
N GLU A 32 -12.70 5.20 15.84
CA GLU A 32 -12.86 6.60 15.42
C GLU A 32 -12.47 6.77 13.95
N ASP A 33 -11.28 6.30 13.58
CA ASP A 33 -10.75 6.39 12.22
C ASP A 33 -11.66 5.65 11.23
N LEU A 34 -12.05 4.41 11.53
CA LEU A 34 -12.89 3.63 10.62
C LEU A 34 -14.28 4.25 10.44
N LEU A 35 -14.86 4.85 11.47
CA LEU A 35 -16.14 5.58 11.38
C LEU A 35 -16.04 6.84 10.51
N ILE A 36 -14.86 7.46 10.42
CA ILE A 36 -14.59 8.53 9.46
C ILE A 36 -14.55 7.95 8.04
N LEU A 37 -13.78 6.89 7.84
CA LEU A 37 -13.53 6.32 6.51
C LEU A 37 -14.76 5.68 5.86
N ILE A 38 -15.63 4.99 6.63
CA ILE A 38 -16.82 4.31 6.08
C ILE A 38 -17.83 5.24 5.39
N LYS A 39 -17.72 6.56 5.61
CA LYS A 39 -18.57 7.56 4.97
C LYS A 39 -18.28 7.68 3.47
N HIS A 40 -17.05 7.36 3.05
CA HIS A 40 -16.58 7.60 1.68
C HIS A 40 -15.94 6.35 1.03
N PHE A 41 -15.46 5.39 1.84
CA PHE A 41 -14.72 4.23 1.37
C PHE A 41 -15.39 2.92 1.74
N SER A 42 -15.26 1.92 0.85
CA SER A 42 -15.69 0.55 1.12
C SER A 42 -14.52 -0.38 1.40
N TYR A 43 -13.34 -0.08 0.85
CA TYR A 43 -12.15 -0.90 1.00
C TYR A 43 -11.01 -0.13 1.67
N ILE A 44 -10.30 -0.81 2.54
CA ILE A 44 -9.04 -0.34 3.13
C ILE A 44 -7.90 -1.30 2.80
N ARG A 45 -6.68 -0.78 2.67
CA ARG A 45 -5.46 -1.58 2.53
C ARG A 45 -4.60 -1.45 3.78
N MET A 46 -4.13 -2.59 4.28
CA MET A 46 -3.19 -2.71 5.39
C MET A 46 -1.86 -3.27 4.88
N TYR A 47 -0.77 -3.00 5.60
CA TYR A 47 0.60 -3.26 5.14
C TYR A 47 1.28 -4.48 5.77
N ASP A 48 0.83 -4.88 6.96
CA ASP A 48 1.49 -5.89 7.77
C ASP A 48 0.49 -6.74 8.58
N VAL A 49 1.04 -7.59 9.45
CA VAL A 49 0.31 -8.47 10.37
C VAL A 49 0.47 -8.05 11.85
N SER A 50 0.82 -6.79 12.10
CA SER A 50 1.06 -6.22 13.44
C SER A 50 -0.19 -6.23 14.34
N GLU A 51 -0.04 -5.84 15.60
CA GLU A 51 -1.20 -5.65 16.49
C GLU A 51 -2.17 -4.58 15.95
N HIS A 52 -1.67 -3.58 15.22
CA HIS A 52 -2.55 -2.61 14.57
C HIS A 52 -3.46 -3.30 13.53
N ALA A 53 -2.91 -4.12 12.62
CA ALA A 53 -3.72 -4.86 11.65
C ALA A 53 -4.73 -5.80 12.33
N LYS A 54 -4.34 -6.47 13.42
CA LYS A 54 -5.23 -7.32 14.23
C LYS A 54 -6.37 -6.51 14.87
N SER A 55 -6.05 -5.33 15.42
CA SER A 55 -7.04 -4.40 15.98
C SER A 55 -8.04 -3.95 14.93
N VAL A 56 -7.59 -3.57 13.74
CA VAL A 56 -8.46 -3.15 12.63
C VAL A 56 -9.45 -4.26 12.23
N LEU A 57 -8.96 -5.48 11.99
CA LEU A 57 -9.83 -6.63 11.65
C LEU A 57 -10.84 -6.94 12.76
N ARG A 58 -10.39 -6.89 14.02
CA ARG A 58 -11.23 -7.09 15.21
C ARG A 58 -12.30 -6.01 15.33
N VAL A 59 -11.95 -4.73 15.19
CA VAL A 59 -12.86 -3.59 15.32
C VAL A 59 -13.91 -3.58 14.20
N ILE A 60 -13.52 -3.84 12.95
CA ILE A 60 -14.46 -3.98 11.82
C ILE A 60 -15.49 -5.06 12.13
N THR A 61 -15.02 -6.24 12.56
CA THR A 61 -15.89 -7.39 12.85
C THR A 61 -16.81 -7.13 14.03
N ALA A 62 -16.27 -6.64 15.15
CA ALA A 62 -17.03 -6.39 16.39
C ALA A 62 -18.13 -5.34 16.19
N ASN A 63 -17.86 -4.31 15.38
CA ASN A 63 -18.79 -3.21 15.12
C ASN A 63 -19.59 -3.38 13.82
N LYS A 64 -19.41 -4.51 13.10
CA LYS A 64 -20.07 -4.82 11.82
C LYS A 64 -19.93 -3.69 10.80
N LEU A 65 -18.75 -3.09 10.72
CA LEU A 65 -18.50 -1.98 9.80
C LEU A 65 -18.52 -2.51 8.36
N PRO A 66 -19.11 -1.76 7.40
CA PRO A 66 -19.22 -2.18 6.00
C PRO A 66 -17.91 -2.00 5.22
N LEU A 67 -16.78 -2.31 5.84
CA LEU A 67 -15.45 -2.25 5.23
C LEU A 67 -14.96 -3.64 4.86
N LYS A 68 -14.17 -3.70 3.80
CA LYS A 68 -13.38 -4.87 3.45
C LYS A 68 -11.90 -4.51 3.36
N VAL A 69 -11.03 -5.50 3.57
CA VAL A 69 -9.60 -5.28 3.80
C VAL A 69 -8.77 -6.02 2.74
N LEU A 70 -7.90 -5.30 2.03
CA LEU A 70 -6.75 -5.91 1.36
C LEU A 70 -5.62 -6.00 2.39
N LEU A 71 -5.29 -7.22 2.81
CA LEU A 71 -4.30 -7.44 3.87
C LEU A 71 -2.91 -7.62 3.27
N GLY A 72 -1.92 -6.89 3.77
CA GLY A 72 -0.52 -6.99 3.35
C GLY A 72 0.33 -7.80 4.31
N VAL A 73 1.55 -8.06 3.88
CA VAL A 73 2.61 -8.61 4.73
C VAL A 73 3.91 -7.86 4.42
N GLU A 74 4.52 -7.29 5.46
CA GLU A 74 5.86 -6.74 5.38
C GLU A 74 6.87 -7.88 5.55
N VAL A 75 7.77 -8.01 4.57
CA VAL A 75 8.82 -9.02 4.52
C VAL A 75 10.20 -8.36 4.61
N LYS A 76 11.16 -9.08 5.17
CA LYS A 76 12.57 -8.66 5.19
C LYS A 76 13.27 -9.04 3.90
N GLY A 77 14.38 -8.34 3.62
CA GLY A 77 15.20 -8.61 2.43
C GLY A 77 15.80 -10.01 2.45
N GLU A 78 15.63 -10.75 1.36
CA GLU A 78 16.21 -12.08 1.16
C GLU A 78 17.47 -12.06 0.30
N VAL A 79 17.82 -10.89 -0.23
CA VAL A 79 19.09 -10.58 -0.85
C VAL A 79 19.56 -9.19 -0.45
N SER A 80 20.87 -9.01 -0.34
CA SER A 80 21.46 -7.70 -0.07
C SER A 80 21.31 -6.77 -1.28
N ASN A 81 21.07 -5.48 -1.01
CA ASN A 81 20.95 -4.40 -1.98
C ASN A 81 21.95 -3.28 -1.68
N PRO A 82 23.26 -3.47 -1.95
CA PRO A 82 24.32 -2.55 -1.52
C PRO A 82 24.24 -1.15 -2.15
N ASN A 83 23.45 -0.97 -3.21
CA ASN A 83 23.27 0.31 -3.89
C ASN A 83 22.01 1.06 -3.40
N CYS A 84 21.26 0.50 -2.45
CA CYS A 84 20.10 1.16 -1.90
C CYS A 84 20.52 2.31 -0.95
N PRO A 85 19.97 3.52 -1.12
CA PRO A 85 20.32 4.67 -0.27
C PRO A 85 19.86 4.50 1.18
N TRP A 86 18.97 3.54 1.45
CA TRP A 86 18.36 3.28 2.76
C TRP A 86 18.97 2.07 3.48
N GLY A 87 20.11 1.55 3.02
CA GLY A 87 20.77 0.37 3.58
C GLY A 87 20.44 -0.91 2.84
N GLY A 88 20.22 -2.01 3.55
CA GLY A 88 19.91 -3.30 2.92
C GLY A 88 21.12 -4.18 2.61
N VAL A 89 22.22 -4.02 3.35
CA VAL A 89 23.36 -4.97 3.30
C VAL A 89 23.26 -5.88 4.51
N TYR A 90 23.16 -7.18 4.24
CA TYR A 90 22.98 -8.22 5.24
C TYR A 90 24.06 -9.30 5.11
N THR A 91 24.39 -9.96 6.22
CA THR A 91 25.23 -11.17 6.22
C THR A 91 24.43 -12.38 5.74
N ASP A 92 25.13 -13.46 5.37
CA ASP A 92 24.47 -14.71 4.97
C ASP A 92 23.59 -15.29 6.09
N GLU A 93 24.02 -15.14 7.35
CA GLU A 93 23.24 -15.55 8.53
C GLU A 93 21.95 -14.74 8.67
N GLU A 94 22.03 -13.40 8.54
CA GLU A 94 20.86 -12.53 8.58
C GLU A 94 19.86 -12.89 7.46
N LEU A 95 20.35 -13.18 6.25
CA LEU A 95 19.49 -13.59 5.13
C LEU A 95 18.76 -14.93 5.38
N VAL A 96 19.39 -15.87 6.09
CA VAL A 96 18.73 -17.11 6.53
C VAL A 96 17.62 -16.81 7.54
N GLU A 97 17.89 -15.96 8.52
CA GLU A 97 16.90 -15.53 9.51
C GLU A 97 15.74 -14.76 8.86
N HIS A 98 16.03 -13.90 7.88
CA HIS A 98 15.02 -13.15 7.13
C HIS A 98 14.08 -14.07 6.37
N LYS A 99 14.60 -15.11 5.71
CA LYS A 99 13.76 -16.12 5.03
C LYS A 99 12.84 -16.83 6.02
N ALA A 100 13.38 -17.26 7.17
CA ALA A 100 12.56 -17.89 8.20
C ALA A 100 11.48 -16.95 8.75
N PHE A 101 11.83 -15.68 8.98
CA PHE A 101 10.89 -14.63 9.38
C PHE A 101 9.79 -14.43 8.32
N ASN A 102 10.16 -14.32 7.04
CA ASN A 102 9.19 -14.12 5.96
C ASN A 102 8.18 -15.27 5.89
N ILE A 103 8.62 -16.53 6.00
CA ILE A 103 7.70 -17.67 6.05
C ILE A 103 6.74 -17.58 7.24
N ALA A 104 7.22 -17.19 8.42
CA ALA A 104 6.35 -16.99 9.59
C ALA A 104 5.33 -15.87 9.37
N GLN A 105 5.72 -14.79 8.68
CA GLN A 105 4.81 -13.69 8.32
C GLN A 105 3.75 -14.15 7.30
N LEU A 106 4.11 -14.98 6.31
CA LEU A 106 3.16 -15.60 5.38
C LEU A 106 2.15 -16.51 6.13
N ASP A 107 2.61 -17.26 7.13
CA ASP A 107 1.73 -18.08 7.97
C ASP A 107 0.74 -17.21 8.74
N GLN A 108 1.22 -16.11 9.33
CA GLN A 108 0.39 -15.20 10.09
C GLN A 108 -0.64 -14.46 9.23
N VAL A 109 -0.25 -13.99 8.03
CA VAL A 109 -1.19 -13.31 7.14
C VAL A 109 -2.26 -14.27 6.62
N ALA A 110 -1.91 -15.52 6.33
CA ALA A 110 -2.89 -16.55 5.95
C ALA A 110 -3.85 -16.87 7.11
N GLN A 111 -3.34 -16.99 8.34
CA GLN A 111 -4.17 -17.23 9.52
C GLN A 111 -5.17 -16.09 9.73
N LEU A 112 -4.72 -14.83 9.68
CA LEU A 112 -5.58 -13.66 9.82
C LEU A 112 -6.59 -13.59 8.67
N GLY A 113 -6.15 -13.79 7.43
CA GLY A 113 -7.01 -13.82 6.25
C GLY A 113 -8.14 -14.84 6.39
N ASN A 114 -7.80 -16.08 6.76
CA ASN A 114 -8.79 -17.15 6.94
C ASN A 114 -9.75 -16.89 8.11
N GLN A 115 -9.24 -16.35 9.22
CA GLN A 115 -10.06 -16.02 10.39
C GLN A 115 -11.09 -14.93 10.07
N TYR A 116 -10.71 -13.96 9.23
CA TYR A 116 -11.54 -12.81 8.86
C TYR A 116 -11.99 -12.87 7.39
N GLN A 117 -12.20 -14.06 6.85
CA GLN A 117 -12.54 -14.27 5.42
C GLN A 117 -13.78 -13.50 4.96
N ASP A 118 -14.69 -13.17 5.88
CA ASP A 118 -15.89 -12.39 5.58
C ASP A 118 -15.55 -10.94 5.22
N ILE A 119 -14.43 -10.39 5.72
CA ILE A 119 -14.04 -8.99 5.48
C ILE A 119 -12.74 -8.86 4.68
N VAL A 120 -11.89 -9.88 4.62
CA VAL A 120 -10.64 -9.84 3.85
C VAL A 120 -10.91 -10.15 2.37
N LEU A 121 -10.52 -9.23 1.48
CA LEU A 121 -10.73 -9.33 0.03
C LEU A 121 -9.64 -10.14 -0.68
N GLY A 122 -8.45 -10.17 -0.09
CA GLY A 122 -7.25 -10.75 -0.67
C GLY A 122 -6.04 -10.44 0.19
N ILE A 123 -4.91 -11.04 -0.19
CA ILE A 123 -3.64 -10.93 0.51
C ILE A 123 -2.56 -10.47 -0.47
N SER A 124 -1.82 -9.41 -0.10
CA SER A 124 -0.56 -9.09 -0.75
C SER A 124 0.56 -9.91 -0.12
N ILE A 125 1.40 -10.54 -0.95
CA ILE A 125 2.52 -11.37 -0.51
C ILE A 125 3.78 -10.56 -0.15
N GLY A 126 3.73 -9.24 -0.32
CA GLY A 126 4.83 -8.32 -0.08
C GLY A 126 4.47 -6.89 -0.50
N ASN A 127 5.42 -5.97 -0.32
CA ASN A 127 5.30 -4.56 -0.68
C ASN A 127 6.65 -4.03 -1.22
N GLU A 128 6.69 -3.67 -2.50
CA GLU A 128 7.82 -2.98 -3.17
C GLU A 128 9.20 -3.65 -3.04
N ASN A 129 9.19 -4.97 -2.81
CA ASN A 129 10.41 -5.72 -2.53
C ASN A 129 11.29 -5.98 -3.77
N MET A 130 10.81 -5.72 -5.00
CA MET A 130 11.62 -5.86 -6.22
C MET A 130 12.32 -4.56 -6.62
N ALA A 131 11.94 -3.42 -6.03
CA ALA A 131 12.46 -2.12 -6.39
C ALA A 131 13.94 -1.97 -6.03
N HIS A 132 14.71 -1.34 -6.92
CA HIS A 132 16.15 -1.14 -6.74
C HIS A 132 16.50 -0.23 -5.56
N TRP A 133 15.55 0.61 -5.13
CA TRP A 133 15.69 1.55 -4.03
C TRP A 133 15.18 1.00 -2.69
N HIS A 134 14.60 -0.22 -2.65
CA HIS A 134 14.07 -0.79 -1.41
C HIS A 134 15.16 -1.56 -0.63
N PRO A 135 15.27 -1.39 0.70
CA PRO A 135 16.27 -2.09 1.51
C PRO A 135 15.90 -3.56 1.78
N ASN A 136 14.60 -3.89 1.81
CA ASN A 136 14.13 -5.27 1.94
C ASN A 136 13.94 -5.89 0.56
N LYS A 137 15.03 -6.16 -0.15
CA LYS A 137 14.98 -6.69 -1.51
C LYS A 137 14.69 -8.20 -1.50
N VAL A 138 13.72 -8.62 -2.31
CA VAL A 138 13.34 -10.03 -2.51
C VAL A 138 13.33 -10.31 -4.02
N THR A 139 13.86 -11.46 -4.44
CA THR A 139 13.92 -11.79 -5.86
C THR A 139 12.54 -12.22 -6.39
N PRO A 140 12.26 -12.06 -7.70
CA PRO A 140 11.02 -12.55 -8.29
C PRO A 140 10.76 -14.04 -8.05
N GLU A 141 11.82 -14.86 -8.05
CA GLU A 141 11.72 -16.29 -7.78
C GLU A 141 11.26 -16.57 -6.35
N SER A 142 11.77 -15.84 -5.37
CA SER A 142 11.33 -16.02 -3.97
C SER A 142 9.90 -15.55 -3.76
N LEU A 143 9.49 -14.43 -4.39
CA LEU A 143 8.09 -13.98 -4.37
C LEU A 143 7.14 -15.01 -5.03
N VAL A 144 7.58 -15.68 -6.09
CA VAL A 144 6.83 -16.81 -6.68
C VAL A 144 6.66 -17.94 -5.67
N GLU A 145 7.71 -18.28 -4.90
CA GLU A 145 7.63 -19.29 -3.85
C GLU A 145 6.74 -18.83 -2.68
N HIS A 146 6.80 -17.56 -2.26
CA HIS A 146 5.89 -16.98 -1.26
C HIS A 146 4.43 -17.13 -1.68
N ALA A 147 4.11 -16.81 -2.94
CA ALA A 147 2.76 -16.99 -3.49
C ALA A 147 2.32 -18.47 -3.50
N LYS A 148 3.21 -19.40 -3.90
CA LYS A 148 2.92 -20.84 -3.86
C LYS A 148 2.67 -21.33 -2.44
N ILE A 149 3.47 -20.89 -1.46
CA ILE A 149 3.30 -21.24 -0.06
C ILE A 149 1.94 -20.75 0.45
N LEU A 150 1.59 -19.48 0.20
CA LEU A 150 0.29 -18.94 0.61
C LEU A 150 -0.89 -19.66 -0.05
N LYS A 151 -0.77 -20.08 -1.32
CA LYS A 151 -1.80 -20.90 -1.99
C LYS A 151 -2.06 -22.24 -1.31
N THR A 152 -1.13 -22.78 -0.53
CA THR A 152 -1.37 -23.98 0.27
C THR A 152 -2.09 -23.71 1.59
N LYS A 153 -2.19 -22.44 2.01
CA LYS A 153 -2.64 -22.02 3.34
C LYS A 153 -3.94 -21.23 3.32
N THR A 154 -4.33 -20.65 2.19
CA THR A 154 -5.57 -19.88 2.05
C THR A 154 -6.17 -20.03 0.65
N SER A 155 -7.49 -19.82 0.55
CA SER A 155 -8.21 -19.68 -0.71
C SER A 155 -8.49 -18.22 -1.09
N LEU A 156 -8.02 -17.27 -0.29
CA LEU A 156 -8.17 -15.85 -0.60
C LEU A 156 -7.35 -15.47 -1.85
N PRO A 157 -7.83 -14.53 -2.67
CA PRO A 157 -7.08 -14.02 -3.81
C PRO A 157 -5.73 -13.43 -3.39
N LEU A 158 -4.67 -13.76 -4.12
CA LEU A 158 -3.31 -13.28 -3.87
C LEU A 158 -2.88 -12.20 -4.86
N THR A 159 -2.06 -11.27 -4.39
CA THR A 159 -1.39 -10.26 -5.22
C THR A 159 -0.01 -9.93 -4.67
N PHE A 160 0.71 -9.04 -5.34
CA PHE A 160 1.93 -8.41 -4.87
C PHE A 160 1.84 -6.92 -5.18
N CYS A 161 1.94 -6.09 -4.13
CA CYS A 161 1.80 -4.64 -4.24
C CYS A 161 3.16 -4.04 -4.57
N GLU A 162 3.31 -3.47 -5.77
CA GLU A 162 4.61 -3.12 -6.33
C GLU A 162 4.50 -2.03 -7.41
N GLY A 163 5.58 -1.31 -7.66
CA GLY A 163 5.67 -0.34 -8.75
C GLY A 163 5.26 -0.92 -10.11
N ALA A 164 4.55 -0.13 -10.90
CA ALA A 164 4.11 -0.57 -12.23
C ALA A 164 5.31 -0.93 -13.14
N TYR A 165 6.44 -0.23 -12.98
CA TYR A 165 7.68 -0.52 -13.70
C TYR A 165 8.23 -1.90 -13.34
N GLU A 166 8.37 -2.20 -12.05
CA GLU A 166 8.86 -3.47 -11.54
C GLU A 166 7.97 -4.63 -11.98
N TRP A 167 6.65 -4.46 -11.95
CA TRP A 167 5.71 -5.43 -12.53
C TRP A 167 6.02 -5.74 -13.99
N ARG A 168 6.13 -4.72 -14.85
CA ARG A 168 6.37 -4.91 -16.29
C ARG A 168 7.76 -5.47 -16.61
N ASN A 169 8.77 -5.23 -15.78
CA ASN A 169 10.15 -5.63 -16.07
C ASN A 169 10.60 -6.92 -15.34
N GLN A 170 9.95 -7.28 -14.23
CA GLN A 170 10.39 -8.39 -13.37
C GLN A 170 9.24 -9.34 -12.98
N GLY A 171 7.98 -8.97 -13.22
CA GLY A 171 6.81 -9.67 -12.67
C GLY A 171 6.21 -10.81 -13.50
N GLN A 172 6.80 -11.21 -14.63
CA GLN A 172 6.19 -12.17 -15.57
C GLN A 172 5.89 -13.53 -14.95
N GLU A 173 6.85 -14.11 -14.23
CA GLU A 173 6.64 -15.41 -13.57
C GLU A 173 5.71 -15.28 -12.36
N LEU A 174 5.80 -14.17 -11.63
CA LEU A 174 4.93 -13.90 -10.49
C LEU A 174 3.46 -13.75 -10.91
N ALA A 175 3.19 -13.07 -12.02
CA ALA A 175 1.84 -12.89 -12.57
C ALA A 175 1.13 -14.22 -12.85
N LYS A 176 1.89 -15.29 -13.15
CA LYS A 176 1.31 -16.64 -13.38
C LYS A 176 0.76 -17.25 -12.09
N VAL A 177 1.30 -16.88 -10.93
CA VAL A 177 0.96 -17.49 -9.64
C VAL A 177 0.14 -16.58 -8.72
N VAL A 178 -0.02 -15.28 -9.00
CA VAL A 178 -0.97 -14.41 -8.30
C VAL A 178 -2.30 -14.31 -9.05
N ASP A 179 -3.36 -13.85 -8.39
CA ASP A 179 -4.72 -13.78 -8.96
C ASP A 179 -4.99 -12.44 -9.67
N PHE A 180 -4.31 -11.37 -9.25
CA PHE A 180 -4.41 -10.04 -9.86
C PHE A 180 -3.12 -9.24 -9.66
N ILE A 181 -2.94 -8.22 -10.49
CA ILE A 181 -1.80 -7.31 -10.49
C ILE A 181 -2.18 -6.05 -9.70
N SER A 182 -1.31 -5.66 -8.77
CA SER A 182 -1.49 -4.50 -7.90
C SER A 182 -0.33 -3.52 -8.11
N ILE A 183 -0.61 -2.40 -8.77
CA ILE A 183 0.42 -1.43 -9.13
C ILE A 183 0.45 -0.22 -8.20
N HIS A 184 1.65 0.29 -7.97
CA HIS A 184 1.90 1.60 -7.37
C HIS A 184 2.34 2.58 -8.44
N VAL A 185 1.82 3.80 -8.39
CA VAL A 185 2.24 4.88 -9.29
C VAL A 185 2.31 6.21 -8.53
N TYR A 186 3.51 6.79 -8.50
CA TYR A 186 3.77 8.09 -7.89
C TYR A 186 4.52 9.01 -8.86
N PRO A 187 3.81 9.83 -9.64
CA PRO A 187 4.42 10.73 -10.60
C PRO A 187 5.40 11.72 -9.96
N LEU A 188 5.09 12.18 -8.74
CA LEU A 188 5.90 13.15 -8.01
C LEU A 188 7.29 12.58 -7.61
N TRP A 189 7.35 11.32 -7.16
CA TRP A 189 8.61 10.62 -6.91
C TRP A 189 9.43 10.44 -8.20
N GLN A 190 8.76 10.36 -9.36
CA GLN A 190 9.39 10.29 -10.68
C GLN A 190 9.73 11.67 -11.27
N ARG A 191 9.50 12.75 -10.52
CA ARG A 191 9.70 14.16 -10.94
C ARG A 191 8.94 14.55 -12.21
N VAL A 192 7.80 13.89 -12.44
CA VAL A 192 6.93 14.23 -13.55
C VAL A 192 6.15 15.50 -13.21
N PRO A 193 6.16 16.53 -14.08
CA PRO A 193 5.39 17.74 -13.87
C PRO A 193 3.90 17.46 -13.64
N TYR A 194 3.24 18.25 -12.81
CA TYR A 194 1.84 18.04 -12.43
C TYR A 194 0.90 17.87 -13.62
N HIS A 195 1.07 18.68 -14.68
CA HIS A 195 0.23 18.64 -15.87
C HIS A 195 0.35 17.33 -16.69
N GLU A 196 1.40 16.53 -16.46
CA GLU A 196 1.61 15.21 -17.08
C GLU A 196 1.27 14.05 -16.13
N ALA A 197 1.07 14.33 -14.83
CA ALA A 197 0.95 13.31 -13.79
C ALA A 197 -0.21 12.33 -14.02
N VAL A 198 -1.39 12.85 -14.40
CA VAL A 198 -2.56 12.00 -14.70
C VAL A 198 -2.29 11.12 -15.91
N LYS A 199 -1.67 11.68 -16.96
CA LYS A 199 -1.32 10.94 -18.17
C LYS A 199 -0.33 9.81 -17.85
N LEU A 200 0.74 10.09 -17.11
CA LEU A 200 1.68 9.06 -16.67
C LEU A 200 0.96 7.95 -15.91
N THR A 201 0.08 8.33 -14.97
CA THR A 201 -0.61 7.36 -14.11
C THR A 201 -1.50 6.42 -14.93
N THR A 202 -2.26 6.95 -15.88
CA THR A 202 -3.13 6.15 -16.74
C THR A 202 -2.35 5.36 -17.81
N ASP A 203 -1.28 5.93 -18.38
CA ASP A 203 -0.37 5.21 -19.28
C ASP A 203 0.23 3.98 -18.58
N GLN A 204 0.73 4.13 -17.35
CA GLN A 204 1.30 3.00 -16.59
C GLN A 204 0.26 1.90 -16.32
N TYR A 205 -1.01 2.24 -16.14
CA TYR A 205 -2.09 1.25 -16.07
C TYR A 205 -2.26 0.51 -17.40
N TYR A 206 -2.41 1.23 -18.52
CA TYR A 206 -2.65 0.59 -19.82
C TYR A 206 -1.45 -0.24 -20.28
N GLU A 207 -0.23 0.23 -20.06
CA GLU A 207 0.99 -0.53 -20.33
C GLU A 207 1.04 -1.82 -19.49
N THR A 208 0.70 -1.73 -18.21
CA THR A 208 0.65 -2.91 -17.34
C THR A 208 -0.45 -3.87 -17.77
N LYS A 209 -1.63 -3.35 -18.12
CA LYS A 209 -2.74 -4.15 -18.63
C LYS A 209 -2.40 -4.83 -19.96
N ALA A 210 -1.63 -4.18 -20.83
CA ALA A 210 -1.14 -4.76 -22.07
C ALA A 210 -0.09 -5.86 -21.83
N ALA A 211 0.76 -5.70 -20.81
CA ALA A 211 1.73 -6.72 -20.41
C ALA A 211 1.06 -7.96 -19.76
N PHE A 212 -0.09 -7.77 -19.08
CA PHE A 212 -0.82 -8.81 -18.37
C PHE A 212 -2.31 -8.84 -18.77
N PRO A 213 -2.65 -9.18 -20.04
CA PRO A 213 -4.00 -9.01 -20.58
C PRO A 213 -5.05 -9.85 -19.84
N ASP A 214 -4.65 -11.03 -19.34
CA ASP A 214 -5.55 -11.98 -18.67
C ASP A 214 -5.71 -11.73 -17.16
N LYS A 215 -5.00 -10.74 -16.61
CA LYS A 215 -5.06 -10.42 -15.18
C LYS A 215 -5.84 -9.13 -14.95
N PRO A 216 -6.70 -9.06 -13.91
CA PRO A 216 -7.15 -7.78 -13.39
C PRO A 216 -5.95 -6.96 -12.93
N VAL A 217 -6.00 -5.65 -13.18
CA VAL A 217 -5.00 -4.68 -12.71
C VAL A 217 -5.74 -3.66 -11.85
N ILE A 218 -5.22 -3.38 -10.66
CA ILE A 218 -5.72 -2.35 -9.75
C ILE A 218 -4.57 -1.48 -9.27
N PHE A 219 -4.88 -0.28 -8.77
CA PHE A 219 -3.88 0.54 -8.08
C PHE A 219 -3.99 0.29 -6.59
N THR A 220 -2.95 -0.28 -5.98
CA THR A 220 -2.91 -0.44 -4.53
C THR A 220 -2.28 0.74 -3.82
N GLU A 221 -1.67 1.65 -4.57
CA GLU A 221 -1.19 2.95 -4.11
C GLU A 221 -1.14 3.93 -5.29
N PHE A 222 -1.65 5.13 -5.05
CA PHE A 222 -1.40 6.31 -5.85
C PHE A 222 -1.69 7.54 -4.97
N GLY A 223 -1.04 8.66 -5.22
CA GLY A 223 -1.27 9.86 -4.43
C GLY A 223 -0.44 11.05 -4.88
N TRP A 224 -0.59 12.15 -4.15
CA TRP A 224 0.20 13.37 -4.33
C TRP A 224 0.41 14.05 -2.99
N THR A 225 1.65 14.14 -2.51
CA THR A 225 1.91 14.71 -1.18
C THR A 225 1.65 16.22 -1.11
N THR A 226 1.41 16.73 0.09
CA THR A 226 1.08 18.15 0.35
C THR A 226 2.24 18.97 0.93
N SER A 227 3.32 18.31 1.36
CA SER A 227 4.59 18.92 1.74
C SER A 227 5.73 17.96 1.39
N ALA A 228 6.92 18.45 1.04
CA ALA A 228 8.09 17.63 0.78
C ALA A 228 9.39 18.41 1.02
N THR A 229 10.48 17.70 1.30
CA THR A 229 11.85 18.26 1.30
C THR A 229 12.84 17.44 0.49
N GLU A 230 12.40 16.26 0.06
CA GLU A 230 13.11 15.33 -0.77
C GLU A 230 13.26 15.85 -2.21
N ASN A 231 14.04 15.13 -3.01
CA ASN A 231 14.36 15.55 -4.38
C ASN A 231 13.20 15.29 -5.36
N MET A 232 12.17 16.14 -5.26
CA MET A 232 10.94 16.21 -6.06
C MET A 232 10.76 17.59 -6.69
N ASN A 233 9.69 17.79 -7.47
CA ASN A 233 9.26 19.11 -7.94
C ASN A 233 8.59 19.90 -6.80
N LEU A 234 9.38 20.51 -5.91
CA LEU A 234 8.88 21.13 -4.67
C LEU A 234 7.84 22.24 -4.88
N ASP A 235 7.90 22.96 -6.02
CA ASP A 235 6.90 23.98 -6.37
C ASP A 235 5.51 23.39 -6.65
N GLU A 236 5.42 22.08 -6.87
CA GLU A 236 4.18 21.37 -7.18
C GLU A 236 3.64 20.58 -5.97
N VAL A 237 4.17 20.81 -4.77
CA VAL A 237 3.78 20.09 -3.55
C VAL A 237 2.92 21.00 -2.67
N ASN A 238 1.59 20.90 -2.81
CA ASN A 238 0.62 21.68 -2.05
C ASN A 238 -0.79 21.05 -2.09
N GLU A 239 -1.69 21.52 -1.23
CA GLU A 239 -3.06 21.02 -1.14
C GLU A 239 -3.93 21.23 -2.40
N GLU A 240 -3.67 22.28 -3.18
CA GLU A 240 -4.43 22.55 -4.41
C GLU A 240 -4.15 21.48 -5.47
N LEU A 241 -2.87 21.17 -5.70
CA LEU A 241 -2.44 20.15 -6.65
C LEU A 241 -2.75 18.75 -6.16
N HIS A 242 -2.63 18.48 -4.85
CA HIS A 242 -3.10 17.21 -4.26
C HIS A 242 -4.58 16.98 -4.56
N LYS A 243 -5.43 17.98 -4.30
CA LYS A 243 -6.86 17.93 -4.61
C LYS A 243 -7.13 17.74 -6.11
N GLY A 244 -6.41 18.47 -6.97
CA GLY A 244 -6.59 18.41 -8.41
C GLY A 244 -6.18 17.06 -9.01
N TYR A 245 -5.10 16.45 -8.52
CA TYR A 245 -4.66 15.12 -8.93
C TYR A 245 -5.67 14.05 -8.51
N LEU A 246 -6.10 14.05 -7.24
CA LEU A 246 -7.09 13.10 -6.75
C LEU A 246 -8.45 13.22 -7.45
N ASN A 247 -8.93 14.44 -7.72
CA ASN A 247 -10.18 14.63 -8.47
C ASN A 247 -10.12 13.96 -9.85
N GLN A 248 -9.07 14.21 -10.62
CA GLN A 248 -8.91 13.64 -11.96
C GLN A 248 -8.73 12.12 -11.94
N MET A 249 -7.95 11.59 -10.99
CA MET A 249 -7.74 10.15 -10.88
C MET A 249 -8.99 9.40 -10.40
N ILE A 250 -9.78 9.98 -9.48
CA ILE A 250 -11.04 9.39 -9.04
C ILE A 250 -12.12 9.47 -10.12
N GLU A 251 -12.17 10.55 -10.91
CA GLU A 251 -13.01 10.62 -12.10
C GLU A 251 -12.67 9.51 -13.10
N TRP A 252 -11.38 9.38 -13.44
CA TRP A 252 -10.90 8.31 -14.33
C TRP A 252 -11.20 6.91 -13.78
N SER A 253 -10.99 6.69 -12.48
CA SER A 253 -11.28 5.43 -11.77
C SER A 253 -12.76 5.05 -11.89
N ASN A 254 -13.67 6.02 -11.69
CA ASN A 254 -15.11 5.82 -11.83
C ASN A 254 -15.52 5.53 -13.28
N GLU A 255 -14.96 6.23 -14.27
CA GLU A 255 -15.27 5.99 -15.68
C GLU A 255 -14.85 4.58 -16.12
N HIS A 256 -13.66 4.14 -15.67
CA HIS A 256 -13.04 2.89 -16.13
C HIS A 256 -13.34 1.69 -15.21
N GLN A 257 -14.01 1.91 -14.07
CA GLN A 257 -14.32 0.90 -13.06
C GLN A 257 -13.05 0.19 -12.54
N VAL A 258 -11.96 0.94 -12.37
CA VAL A 258 -10.67 0.43 -11.87
C VAL A 258 -10.54 0.81 -10.40
N THR A 259 -10.41 -0.18 -9.52
CA THR A 259 -10.21 0.11 -8.08
C THR A 259 -8.86 0.78 -7.88
N MET A 260 -8.86 1.90 -7.13
CA MET A 260 -7.66 2.63 -6.77
C MET A 260 -7.67 2.94 -5.27
N PHE A 261 -6.62 2.54 -4.57
CA PHE A 261 -6.42 2.85 -3.15
C PHE A 261 -5.62 4.16 -3.05
N ILE A 262 -6.28 5.22 -2.58
CA ILE A 262 -5.64 6.52 -2.32
C ILE A 262 -4.59 6.32 -1.23
N PHE A 263 -3.36 6.78 -1.47
CA PHE A 263 -2.32 6.91 -0.46
C PHE A 263 -2.28 8.38 0.00
N GLU A 264 -2.79 8.71 1.19
CA GLU A 264 -3.36 7.81 2.21
C GLU A 264 -4.47 8.43 3.08
N ALA A 265 -5.02 7.66 4.02
CA ALA A 265 -6.08 8.12 4.91
C ALA A 265 -5.66 9.32 5.77
N PHE A 266 -4.59 9.18 6.57
CA PHE A 266 -4.15 10.18 7.54
C PHE A 266 -2.68 10.49 7.36
N ASP A 267 -2.27 11.73 7.60
CA ASP A 267 -0.86 12.07 7.73
C ASP A 267 -0.19 11.28 8.86
N GLU A 268 0.96 10.70 8.57
CA GLU A 268 1.66 9.78 9.47
C GLU A 268 3.02 10.34 9.91
N PRO A 269 3.10 11.02 11.07
CA PRO A 269 4.32 11.74 11.48
C PRO A 269 5.50 10.82 11.83
N TRP A 270 5.27 9.51 11.96
CA TRP A 270 6.32 8.53 12.27
C TRP A 270 7.13 8.11 11.03
N LYS A 271 6.61 8.32 9.82
CA LYS A 271 7.29 7.95 8.56
C LYS A 271 8.44 8.91 8.25
N GLY A 272 9.39 8.45 7.44
CA GLY A 272 10.59 9.23 7.11
C GLY A 272 11.56 9.39 8.27
N GLY A 273 12.34 10.47 8.23
CA GLY A 273 13.27 10.93 9.24
C GLY A 273 12.69 12.00 10.17
N ASP A 274 13.57 12.83 10.73
CA ASP A 274 13.23 13.79 11.79
C ASP A 274 12.60 15.09 11.25
N ASN A 275 12.73 15.36 9.95
CA ASN A 275 12.23 16.61 9.40
C ASN A 275 10.70 16.54 9.23
N PRO A 276 9.93 17.44 9.90
CA PRO A 276 8.48 17.39 9.86
C PRO A 276 7.88 17.71 8.50
N LEU A 277 8.67 18.21 7.53
CA LEU A 277 8.19 18.57 6.18
C LEU A 277 8.45 17.50 5.12
N GLU A 278 9.05 16.36 5.49
CA GLU A 278 9.28 15.22 4.58
C GLU A 278 7.99 14.66 3.99
N ALA A 279 8.03 14.32 2.70
CA ALA A 279 6.89 13.89 1.90
C ALA A 279 6.09 12.77 2.52
N GLU A 280 6.81 11.79 3.08
CA GLU A 280 6.26 10.61 3.74
C GLU A 280 5.26 10.93 4.87
N LYS A 281 5.32 12.14 5.45
CA LYS A 281 4.43 12.55 6.55
C LYS A 281 3.15 13.26 6.06
N HIS A 282 3.00 13.52 4.76
CA HIS A 282 2.02 14.50 4.23
C HIS A 282 1.15 14.00 3.06
N TRP A 283 0.99 12.69 2.92
CA TRP A 283 0.15 12.05 1.90
C TRP A 283 -1.34 11.97 2.26
N GLY A 284 -1.69 12.24 3.52
CA GLY A 284 -3.04 12.05 4.04
C GLY A 284 -4.08 12.94 3.36
N ILE A 285 -5.28 12.40 3.13
CA ILE A 285 -6.48 13.21 2.83
C ILE A 285 -7.07 13.85 4.10
N TYR A 286 -6.68 13.36 5.28
CA TYR A 286 -6.88 13.96 6.59
C TYR A 286 -5.53 14.28 7.23
N ASN A 287 -5.49 15.32 8.06
CA ASN A 287 -4.34 15.60 8.92
C ASN A 287 -4.22 14.53 10.03
N VAL A 288 -3.09 14.53 10.73
CA VAL A 288 -2.81 13.63 11.86
C VAL A 288 -3.86 13.73 12.97
N ASP A 289 -4.50 14.87 13.16
CA ASP A 289 -5.58 15.09 14.14
C ASP A 289 -6.99 14.76 13.61
N ARG A 290 -7.06 14.08 12.46
CA ARG A 290 -8.29 13.67 11.75
C ARG A 290 -9.10 14.84 11.18
N THR A 291 -8.57 16.06 11.20
CA THR A 291 -9.20 17.17 10.49
C THR A 291 -9.06 16.99 8.98
N PRO A 292 -10.10 17.31 8.19
CA PRO A 292 -10.09 17.08 6.75
C PRO A 292 -9.14 18.05 6.02
N LYS A 293 -8.39 17.56 5.03
CA LYS A 293 -7.70 18.41 4.05
C LYS A 293 -8.61 18.81 2.90
N SER A 294 -8.12 19.71 2.04
CA SER A 294 -8.87 20.36 0.95
C SER A 294 -9.63 19.41 0.01
N TRP A 295 -9.12 18.19 -0.24
CA TRP A 295 -9.79 17.22 -1.09
C TRP A 295 -11.00 16.58 -0.43
N ILE A 296 -10.88 16.07 0.80
CA ILE A 296 -11.99 15.36 1.46
C ILE A 296 -13.03 16.34 2.03
N ALA A 297 -12.64 17.58 2.35
CA ALA A 297 -13.53 18.63 2.85
C ALA A 297 -14.63 19.08 1.86
N GLN A 298 -14.59 18.61 0.61
CA GLN A 298 -15.57 18.96 -0.43
C GLN A 298 -16.80 18.03 -0.46
N PHE A 299 -16.83 16.98 0.38
CA PHE A 299 -17.89 15.97 0.42
C PHE A 299 -18.77 16.07 1.66
#